data_AF-A0AAU8FKS8-F1
#
_entry.id   AF-A0AAU8FKS8-F1
#
_cell.length_a   1.000
_cell.length_b   1.000
_cell.length_c   1.000
_cell.angle_alpha   90.00
_cell.angle_beta   90.00
_cell.angle_gamma   90.00
#
_symmetry.space_group_name_H-M   'P 1'
#
loop_
_entity.id
_entity.type
_entity.pdbx_description
1 polymer ?
#
loop_
_entity_poly.entity_id
_entity_poly.type
_entity_poly.pdbx_seq_one_letter_code
_entity_poly.pdbx_strand_id
1 'polypeptide(L)'
;MLGHWAVWTEKAVELLVAVKHTLATGYADADAMLSTNIAVTDMNAAIFDPANAFHGCITGVHEVLRRQGLMEGIWTLNPKETLSPGQYEEITRVIESYPHLVDDAFVARFLENEMSR
;
A
#
# COMPACT_ATOMS: atom_id res chain seq x y z
N MET A 1 -6.59 5.03 -4.81
CA MET A 1 -5.64 6.04 -4.28
C MET A 1 -5.63 6.13 -2.76
N LEU A 2 -6.77 6.23 -2.04
CA LEU A 2 -6.76 6.40 -0.56
C LEU A 2 -6.01 5.29 0.20
N GLY A 3 -6.04 4.07 -0.32
CA GLY A 3 -5.43 2.93 0.32
C GLY A 3 -3.91 2.94 0.39
N HIS A 4 -3.26 3.39 -0.68
CA HIS A 4 -1.80 3.53 -0.77
C HIS A 4 -1.25 4.45 0.31
N TRP A 5 -2.02 5.47 0.72
CA TRP A 5 -1.64 6.39 1.79
C TRP A 5 -1.65 5.78 3.19
N ALA A 6 -2.34 4.66 3.39
CA ALA A 6 -2.41 4.02 4.70
C ALA A 6 -1.15 3.25 5.06
N VAL A 7 -0.41 2.76 4.05
CA VAL A 7 0.69 1.79 4.27
C VAL A 7 1.96 2.09 3.46
N TRP A 8 1.87 2.87 2.37
CA TRP A 8 3.02 3.27 1.55
C TRP A 8 3.02 4.79 1.31
N THR A 9 3.09 5.53 2.41
CA THR A 9 2.88 6.98 2.44
C THR A 9 3.92 7.73 1.62
N GLU A 10 5.20 7.36 1.70
CA GLU A 10 6.26 8.04 0.94
C GLU A 10 5.97 7.93 -0.57
N LYS A 11 5.62 6.73 -1.03
CA LYS A 11 5.28 6.47 -2.44
C LYS A 11 3.98 7.12 -2.88
N ALA A 12 2.99 7.21 -1.99
CA ALA A 12 1.76 7.93 -2.28
C ALA A 12 2.01 9.44 -2.46
N VAL A 13 2.92 10.03 -1.69
CA VAL A 13 3.35 11.44 -1.84
C VAL A 13 4.14 11.65 -3.14
N GLU A 14 5.10 10.78 -3.45
CA GLU A 14 5.85 10.82 -4.72
C GLU A 14 4.89 10.76 -5.92
N LEU A 15 3.90 9.87 -5.87
CA LEU A 15 2.88 9.74 -6.92
C LEU A 15 2.05 11.02 -7.07
N LEU A 16 1.66 11.65 -5.96
CA LEU A 16 0.94 12.93 -6.00
C LEU A 16 1.78 14.04 -6.67
N VAL A 17 3.09 14.09 -6.40
CA VAL A 17 4.01 15.03 -7.06
C VAL A 17 4.06 14.76 -8.56
N ALA A 18 4.18 13.49 -8.98
CA ALA A 18 4.19 13.10 -10.39
C ALA A 18 2.88 13.48 -11.12
N VAL A 19 1.72 13.28 -10.47
CA VAL A 19 0.41 13.70 -11.00
C VAL A 19 0.37 15.21 -11.21
N LYS A 20 0.79 16.00 -10.21
CA LYS A 20 0.84 17.47 -10.33
C LYS A 20 1.78 17.93 -11.44
N HIS A 21 2.93 17.27 -11.60
CA HIS A 21 3.87 17.56 -12.66
C HIS A 21 3.25 17.31 -14.04
N THR A 22 2.65 16.14 -14.23
CA THR A 22 1.96 15.76 -15.48
C THR A 22 0.87 16.76 -15.86
N LEU A 23 0.11 17.25 -14.88
CA LEU A 23 -0.88 18.30 -15.11
C LEU A 23 -0.24 19.62 -15.55
N ALA A 24 0.86 20.02 -14.92
CA ALA A 24 1.56 21.27 -15.21
C ALA A 24 2.25 21.27 -16.58
N THR A 25 2.65 20.10 -17.09
CA THR A 25 3.31 19.93 -18.39
C THR A 25 2.35 19.64 -19.54
N GLY A 26 1.03 19.72 -19.31
CA GLY A 26 0.03 19.47 -20.34
C GLY A 26 -0.07 18.00 -20.75
N TYR A 27 0.07 17.09 -19.77
CA TYR A 27 -0.06 15.65 -19.93
C TYR A 27 1.06 14.98 -20.74
N ALA A 28 2.26 15.57 -20.76
CA ALA A 28 3.40 15.05 -21.52
C ALA A 28 3.76 13.59 -21.15
N ASP A 29 3.62 13.22 -19.87
CA ASP A 29 3.96 11.89 -19.34
C ASP A 29 2.73 11.04 -18.96
N ALA A 30 1.59 11.28 -19.60
CA ALA A 30 0.32 10.63 -19.25
C ALA A 30 0.36 9.09 -19.36
N ASP A 31 1.08 8.54 -20.35
CA ASP A 31 1.15 7.08 -20.55
C ASP A 31 1.83 6.35 -19.39
N ALA A 32 2.91 6.93 -18.87
CA ALA A 32 3.60 6.41 -17.68
C ALA A 32 2.68 6.49 -16.45
N MET A 33 1.96 7.60 -16.29
CA MET A 33 0.98 7.78 -15.21
C MET A 33 -0.15 6.76 -15.27
N LEU A 34 -0.69 6.49 -16.45
CA LEU A 34 -1.75 5.49 -16.64
C LEU A 34 -1.26 4.08 -16.33
N SER A 35 -0.02 3.76 -16.69
CA SER A 35 0.61 2.48 -16.34
C SER A 35 0.75 2.32 -14.83
N THR A 36 1.25 3.35 -14.14
CA THR A 36 1.34 3.36 -12.67
C THR A 36 -0.03 3.22 -12.00
N ASN A 37 -1.07 3.85 -12.57
CA ASN A 37 -2.44 3.74 -12.03
C ASN A 37 -2.99 2.29 -12.07
N ILE A 38 -2.62 1.49 -13.06
CA ILE A 38 -2.97 0.07 -13.13
C ILE A 38 -2.34 -0.69 -11.96
N ALA A 39 -1.03 -0.51 -11.75
CA ALA A 39 -0.30 -1.14 -10.65
C ALA A 39 -0.88 -0.74 -9.28
N VAL A 40 -1.13 0.55 -9.06
CA VAL A 40 -1.72 1.07 -7.80
C VAL A 40 -3.14 0.52 -7.59
N THR A 41 -3.90 0.31 -8.65
CA THR A 41 -5.25 -0.27 -8.56
C THR A 41 -5.19 -1.74 -8.17
N ASP A 42 -4.28 -2.51 -8.76
CA ASP A 42 -4.01 -3.92 -8.40
C ASP A 42 -3.56 -4.06 -6.94
N MET A 43 -2.60 -3.22 -6.51
CA MET A 43 -2.13 -3.18 -5.12
C MET A 43 -3.26 -2.85 -4.13
N ASN A 44 -4.10 -1.85 -4.45
CA ASN A 44 -5.26 -1.53 -3.61
C ASN A 44 -6.29 -2.67 -3.61
N ALA A 45 -6.50 -3.39 -4.71
CA ALA A 45 -7.41 -4.53 -4.71
C ALA A 45 -6.94 -5.64 -3.76
N ALA A 46 -5.64 -5.95 -3.72
CA ALA A 46 -5.09 -6.93 -2.78
C ALA A 46 -5.29 -6.51 -1.30
N ILE A 47 -5.13 -5.22 -0.99
CA ILE A 47 -5.27 -4.70 0.39
C ILE A 47 -6.74 -4.60 0.81
N PHE A 48 -7.59 -3.97 -0.01
CA PHE A 48 -8.97 -3.65 0.37
C PHE A 48 -9.96 -4.78 0.10
N ASP A 49 -9.52 -5.83 -0.56
CA ASP A 49 -10.28 -7.07 -0.69
C ASP A 49 -11.67 -6.91 -1.33
N PRO A 50 -11.82 -6.17 -2.46
CA PRO A 50 -13.10 -6.03 -3.13
C PRO A 50 -13.63 -7.38 -3.65
N ALA A 51 -12.73 -8.36 -3.90
CA ALA A 51 -13.09 -9.71 -4.33
C ALA A 51 -13.91 -10.48 -3.27
N ASN A 52 -13.72 -10.18 -1.98
CA ASN A 52 -14.49 -10.75 -0.88
C ASN A 52 -15.36 -9.69 -0.17
N ALA A 53 -15.93 -8.75 -0.93
CA ALA A 53 -16.83 -7.72 -0.44
C ALA A 53 -16.26 -6.86 0.71
N PHE A 54 -14.95 -6.55 0.63
CA PHE A 54 -14.21 -5.74 1.61
C PHE A 54 -14.09 -6.37 3.00
N HIS A 55 -14.29 -7.69 3.13
CA HIS A 55 -14.17 -8.39 4.41
C HIS A 55 -12.78 -8.23 5.03
N GLY A 56 -11.73 -8.31 4.20
CA GLY A 56 -10.35 -8.16 4.60
C GLY A 56 -9.81 -6.73 4.55
N CYS A 57 -10.66 -5.71 4.44
CA CYS A 57 -10.24 -4.33 4.21
C CYS A 57 -9.31 -3.78 5.31
N ILE A 58 -9.73 -3.87 6.58
CA ILE A 58 -8.96 -3.38 7.72
C ILE A 58 -7.75 -4.30 7.98
N THR A 59 -7.97 -5.61 7.92
CA THR A 59 -6.93 -6.61 8.20
C THR A 59 -5.84 -6.64 7.14
N GLY A 60 -6.16 -6.33 5.89
CA GLY A 60 -5.19 -6.18 4.80
C GLY A 60 -4.26 -4.99 5.02
N VAL A 61 -4.79 -3.84 5.47
CA VAL A 61 -3.97 -2.68 5.86
C VAL A 61 -3.07 -3.06 7.04
N HIS A 62 -3.64 -3.67 8.09
CA HIS A 62 -2.87 -4.11 9.25
C HIS A 62 -1.79 -5.13 8.89
N GLU A 63 -2.03 -6.01 7.92
CA GLU A 63 -1.03 -6.98 7.48
C GLU A 63 0.18 -6.29 6.85
N VAL A 64 -0.01 -5.25 6.02
CA VAL A 64 1.13 -4.49 5.47
C VAL A 64 1.87 -3.75 6.58
N LEU A 65 1.16 -3.06 7.49
CA LEU A 65 1.78 -2.37 8.62
C LEU A 65 2.55 -3.33 9.54
N ARG A 66 2.03 -4.55 9.73
CA ARG A 66 2.68 -5.61 10.49
C ARG A 66 3.96 -6.09 9.81
N ARG A 67 3.95 -6.26 8.48
CA ARG A 67 5.16 -6.60 7.70
C ARG A 67 6.22 -5.50 7.78
N GLN A 68 5.80 -4.24 7.85
CA GLN A 68 6.70 -3.09 8.00
C GLN A 68 7.26 -2.92 9.42
N GLY A 69 6.75 -3.68 10.40
CA GLY A 69 7.15 -3.56 11.80
C GLY A 69 6.49 -2.40 12.56
N LEU A 70 5.51 -1.71 11.95
CA LEU A 70 4.73 -0.65 12.60
C LEU A 70 3.63 -1.20 13.52
N MET A 71 3.25 -2.47 13.34
CA MET A 71 2.32 -3.21 14.19
C MET A 71 2.89 -4.59 14.52
N GLU A 72 2.67 -5.11 15.73
CA GLU A 72 3.16 -6.46 16.08
C GLU A 72 2.17 -7.57 15.64
N GLY A 73 0.93 -7.21 15.31
CA GLY A 73 -0.13 -8.15 14.95
C GLY A 73 -1.31 -7.48 14.25
N ILE A 74 -2.25 -8.31 13.79
CA ILE A 74 -3.52 -7.85 13.20
C ILE A 74 -4.58 -7.91 14.30
N TRP A 75 -4.97 -6.74 14.82
CA TRP A 75 -6.02 -6.66 15.84
C TRP A 75 -7.19 -5.83 15.34
N THR A 76 -8.39 -6.37 15.53
CA THR A 76 -9.66 -5.77 15.14
C THR A 76 -10.61 -5.81 16.32
N LEU A 77 -11.57 -4.88 16.38
CA LEU A 77 -12.58 -4.87 17.44
C LEU A 77 -13.49 -6.09 17.37
N ASN A 78 -13.72 -6.61 16.16
CA ASN A 78 -14.45 -7.85 15.92
C ASN A 78 -13.45 -9.00 15.68
N PRO A 79 -13.33 -9.98 16.59
CA PRO A 79 -12.38 -11.09 16.43
C PRO A 79 -12.59 -11.96 15.19
N LYS A 80 -13.75 -11.86 14.53
CA LYS A 80 -14.05 -12.57 13.28
C LYS A 80 -13.55 -11.83 12.04
N GLU A 81 -13.17 -10.56 12.18
CA GLU A 81 -12.59 -9.76 11.12
C GLU A 81 -11.12 -10.15 10.99
N THR A 82 -10.84 -11.01 10.01
CA THR A 82 -9.53 -11.60 9.72
C THR A 82 -9.19 -11.38 8.24
N LEU A 83 -8.01 -11.81 7.79
CA LEU A 83 -7.70 -11.79 6.36
C LEU A 83 -8.64 -12.76 5.63
N SER A 84 -9.11 -12.36 4.44
CA SER A 84 -9.88 -13.25 3.58
C SER A 84 -8.98 -14.38 3.03
N PRO A 85 -9.55 -15.54 2.67
CA PRO A 85 -8.78 -16.61 2.02
C PRO A 85 -8.03 -16.10 0.79
N GLY A 86 -6.73 -16.36 0.71
CA GLY A 86 -5.86 -15.93 -0.40
C GLY A 86 -5.36 -14.48 -0.32
N GLN A 87 -5.87 -13.66 0.61
CA GLN A 87 -5.50 -12.24 0.68
C GLN A 87 -4.04 -12.04 1.10
N TYR A 88 -3.52 -12.88 1.99
CA TYR A 88 -2.10 -12.84 2.40
C TYR A 88 -1.17 -13.06 1.20
N GLU A 89 -1.50 -14.03 0.35
CA GLU A 89 -0.77 -14.35 -0.87
C GLU A 89 -0.89 -13.22 -1.90
N GLU A 90 -2.07 -12.64 -2.09
CA GLU A 90 -2.27 -11.50 -2.99
C GLU A 90 -1.49 -10.25 -2.56
N ILE A 91 -1.47 -9.94 -1.26
CA ILE A 91 -0.65 -8.85 -0.72
C ILE A 91 0.84 -9.12 -0.99
N THR A 92 1.29 -10.36 -0.83
CA THR A 92 2.68 -10.75 -1.14
C THR A 92 2.98 -10.56 -2.63
N ARG A 93 2.10 -11.05 -3.51
CA ARG A 93 2.23 -10.94 -4.96
C ARG A 93 2.39 -9.48 -5.40
N VAL A 94 1.54 -8.57 -4.90
CA VAL A 94 1.59 -7.17 -5.35
C VAL A 94 2.83 -6.43 -4.83
N ILE A 95 3.31 -6.75 -3.63
CA ILE A 95 4.56 -6.18 -3.10
C ILE A 95 5.74 -6.63 -3.97
N GLU A 96 5.81 -7.91 -4.32
CA GLU A 96 6.86 -8.46 -5.17
C GLU A 96 6.78 -7.98 -6.62
N SER A 97 5.56 -7.76 -7.13
CA SER A 97 5.33 -7.29 -8.51
C SER A 97 5.65 -5.81 -8.68
N TYR A 98 5.47 -5.01 -7.63
CA TYR A 98 5.64 -3.55 -7.68
C TYR A 98 6.54 -3.02 -6.56
N PRO A 99 7.80 -3.49 -6.45
CA PRO A 99 8.71 -3.12 -5.35
C PRO A 99 9.10 -1.63 -5.37
N HIS A 100 8.86 -0.93 -6.48
CA HIS A 100 9.10 0.51 -6.61
C HIS A 100 7.94 1.37 -6.06
N LEU A 101 6.80 0.76 -5.72
CA LEU A 101 5.61 1.41 -5.17
C LEU A 101 5.38 1.12 -3.68
N VAL A 102 6.35 0.48 -3.03
CA VAL A 102 6.40 0.26 -1.58
C VAL A 102 7.51 1.09 -0.93
N ASP A 103 7.36 1.41 0.35
CA ASP A 103 8.31 2.24 1.12
C ASP A 103 8.90 1.51 2.34
N ASP A 104 8.93 0.19 2.33
CA ASP A 104 9.41 -0.63 3.45
C ASP A 104 10.83 -0.25 3.91
N ALA A 105 11.72 0.10 2.96
CA ALA A 105 13.06 0.56 3.27
C ALA A 105 13.08 1.94 3.96
N PHE A 106 12.13 2.81 3.65
CA PHE A 106 11.95 4.09 4.34
C PHE A 106 11.45 3.85 5.77
N VAL A 107 10.46 2.98 5.96
CA VAL A 107 9.92 2.64 7.27
C VAL A 107 10.97 1.97 8.16
N ALA A 108 11.77 1.06 7.63
CA ALA A 108 12.87 0.42 8.37
C ALA A 108 13.86 1.45 8.94
N ARG A 109 14.31 2.41 8.10
CA ARG A 109 15.19 3.50 8.55
C ARG A 109 14.52 4.40 9.59
N PHE A 110 13.22 4.65 9.46
CA PHE A 110 12.46 5.43 10.44
C PHE A 110 12.44 4.73 11.81
N LEU A 111 12.14 3.42 11.83
CA LEU A 111 12.11 2.64 13.07
C LEU A 111 13.48 2.54 13.75
N GLU A 112 14.56 2.34 12.99
CA GLU A 112 15.94 2.35 13.52
C GLU A 112 16.28 3.66 14.24
N ASN A 113 15.85 4.80 13.67
CA ASN A 113 16.07 6.12 14.26
C ASN A 113 15.24 6.33 15.53
N GLU A 114 13.99 5.86 15.58
CA GLU A 114 13.15 5.98 16.77
C GLU A 114 13.66 5.09 17.92
N MET A 115 14.19 3.90 17.63
CA MET A 115 14.80 3.03 18.63
C MET A 115 16.12 3.59 19.22
N SER A 116 16.75 4.53 18.51
CA SER A 116 17.99 5.18 18.94
C SER A 116 17.76 6.45 19.78
N ARG A 117 16.50 6.83 20.03
CA ARG A 117 16.09 7.96 20.87
C ARG A 117 15.78 7.53 22.29
#